data_AF-A0A261KXX2-F1
#
_entry.id   AF-A0A261KXX2-F1
#
_cell.length_a   1.000
_cell.length_b   1.000
_cell.length_c   1.000
_cell.angle_alpha   90.00
_cell.angle_beta   90.00
_cell.angle_gamma   90.00
#
_symmetry.space_group_name_H-M   'P 1'
#
loop_
_entity.id
_entity.type
_entity.pdbx_description
1 polymer ?
#
loop_
_entity_poly.entity_id
_entity_poly.type
_entity_poly.pdbx_seq_one_letter_code
_entity_poly.pdbx_strand_id
1 'polypeptide(L)'
;MIPYLGKKDLILGCLPKYEKLSEEYLQKHQIYKHSTAPEIRNFIGEDIWNQYFKFTFTRNPWSKILSTYFWFHKYKNWGQGGKADKIRQLPDFSAYAKSKYLDEKSCSLFIFDDKGSNLINFTGKQENLDRDFAYVCGKLGLPLITLNNENNTQHSHYQKYYDEEAKMIVANKYADDIKFFNYEF
;
A
#
# COMPACT_ATOMS: atom_id res chain seq x y z
N MET A 1 8.95 -5.19 -12.07
CA MET A 1 10.27 -5.82 -11.85
C MET A 1 10.37 -7.22 -12.43
N ILE A 2 9.32 -8.06 -12.40
CA ILE A 2 9.21 -9.26 -13.27
C ILE A 2 9.23 -8.76 -14.72
N PRO A 3 10.24 -9.04 -15.58
CA PRO A 3 11.03 -10.27 -15.73
C PRO A 3 12.47 -10.27 -15.17
N TYR A 4 12.93 -9.19 -14.55
CA TYR A 4 14.32 -9.01 -14.11
C TYR A 4 14.64 -9.62 -12.74
N LEU A 5 13.74 -10.46 -12.21
CA LEU A 5 13.94 -11.13 -10.93
C LEU A 5 14.67 -12.45 -11.12
N GLY A 6 15.67 -12.71 -10.28
CA GLY A 6 16.48 -13.92 -10.27
C GLY A 6 15.76 -15.11 -9.63
N LYS A 7 16.29 -16.32 -9.85
CA LYS A 7 15.74 -17.57 -9.27
C LYS A 7 15.74 -17.62 -7.75
N LYS A 8 16.57 -16.78 -7.10
CA LYS A 8 16.69 -16.70 -5.64
C LYS A 8 15.88 -15.55 -5.03
N ASP A 9 15.18 -14.76 -5.87
CA ASP A 9 14.43 -13.61 -5.38
C ASP A 9 13.15 -14.08 -4.70
N LEU A 10 12.92 -13.56 -3.49
CA LEU A 10 11.71 -13.81 -2.74
C LEU A 10 10.61 -12.85 -3.18
N ILE A 11 9.48 -13.40 -3.63
CA ILE A 11 8.29 -12.65 -4.01
C ILE A 11 7.12 -13.19 -3.22
N LEU A 12 6.51 -12.32 -2.41
CA LEU A 12 5.34 -12.65 -1.61
C LEU A 12 4.15 -11.85 -2.16
N GLY A 13 3.20 -12.53 -2.81
CA GLY A 13 2.01 -11.94 -3.43
C GLY A 13 2.10 -11.64 -4.93
N CYS A 14 1.14 -10.87 -5.44
CA CYS A 14 0.99 -10.44 -6.85
C CYS A 14 0.52 -11.53 -7.84
N LEU A 15 1.09 -12.74 -7.82
CA LEU A 15 0.65 -13.87 -8.66
C LEU A 15 0.17 -15.05 -7.81
N PRO A 16 -0.76 -15.90 -8.30
CA PRO A 16 -1.33 -16.99 -7.49
C PRO A 16 -0.30 -17.90 -6.81
N LYS A 17 0.80 -18.23 -7.50
CA LYS A 17 1.89 -19.04 -6.92
C LYS A 17 2.62 -18.33 -5.75
N TYR A 18 2.77 -17.01 -5.83
CA TYR A 18 3.44 -16.20 -4.82
C TYR A 18 2.49 -15.76 -3.70
N GLU A 19 1.18 -15.76 -3.95
CA GLU A 19 0.14 -15.65 -2.91
C GLU A 19 0.19 -16.87 -1.98
N LYS A 20 0.24 -18.09 -2.55
CA LYS A 20 0.45 -19.31 -1.75
C LYS A 20 1.77 -19.27 -0.98
N LEU A 21 2.85 -18.83 -1.62
CA LEU A 21 4.14 -18.68 -0.94
C LEU A 21 4.06 -17.69 0.23
N SER A 22 3.30 -16.61 0.09
CA SER A 22 3.06 -15.64 1.16
C SER A 22 2.36 -16.26 2.38
N GLU A 23 1.43 -17.19 2.19
CA GLU A 23 0.77 -17.89 3.30
C GLU A 23 1.73 -18.84 4.02
N GLU A 24 2.55 -19.57 3.26
CA GLU A 24 3.58 -20.47 3.81
C GLU A 24 4.63 -19.71 4.62
N TYR A 25 5.07 -18.55 4.12
CA TYR A 25 6.04 -17.69 4.81
C TYR A 25 5.45 -17.06 6.07
N LEU A 26 4.15 -16.73 6.08
CA LEU A 26 3.50 -16.22 7.28
C LEU A 26 3.58 -17.26 8.41
N GLN A 27 3.27 -18.52 8.11
CA GLN A 27 3.27 -19.60 9.10
C GLN A 27 4.66 -19.95 9.62
N LYS A 28 5.69 -19.92 8.74
CA LYS A 28 7.05 -20.38 9.08
C LYS A 28 7.97 -19.27 9.57
N HIS A 29 7.78 -18.05 9.08
CA HIS A 29 8.74 -16.96 9.21
C HIS A 29 8.11 -15.66 9.73
N GLN A 30 6.78 -15.64 9.93
CA GLN A 30 6.04 -14.46 10.38
C GLN A 30 6.18 -13.26 9.42
N ILE A 31 6.49 -13.50 8.14
CA ILE A 31 6.50 -12.49 7.09
C ILE A 31 5.59 -12.87 5.93
N TYR A 32 5.01 -11.89 5.25
CA TYR A 32 4.06 -12.09 4.16
C TYR A 32 3.98 -10.83 3.28
N LYS A 33 3.13 -10.82 2.25
CA LYS A 33 3.02 -9.74 1.25
C LYS A 33 2.71 -8.34 1.80
N HIS A 34 2.24 -8.23 3.04
CA HIS A 34 2.00 -6.96 3.73
C HIS A 34 2.86 -6.81 4.99
N SER A 35 4.05 -7.40 4.99
CA SER A 35 5.02 -7.16 6.05
C SER A 35 5.62 -5.76 5.99
N THR A 36 5.88 -5.21 7.17
CA THR A 36 6.47 -3.88 7.33
C THR A 36 7.99 -3.91 7.13
N ALA A 37 8.62 -2.76 6.88
CA ALA A 37 10.09 -2.67 6.79
C ALA A 37 10.81 -3.22 8.03
N PRO A 38 10.38 -2.93 9.29
CA PRO A 38 10.95 -3.55 10.48
C PRO A 38 10.85 -5.10 10.48
N GLU A 39 9.70 -5.65 10.10
CA GLU A 39 9.49 -7.11 10.04
C GLU A 39 10.42 -7.77 9.01
N ILE A 40 10.55 -7.17 7.83
CA ILE A 40 11.43 -7.68 6.77
C ILE A 40 12.89 -7.56 7.19
N ARG A 41 13.29 -6.43 7.79
CA ARG A 41 14.65 -6.21 8.33
C ARG A 41 15.02 -7.27 9.35
N ASN A 42 14.12 -7.56 10.29
CA ASN A 42 14.34 -8.60 11.29
C ASN A 42 14.47 -9.99 10.67
N PHE A 43 13.71 -10.28 9.61
CA PHE A 43 13.76 -11.57 8.92
C PHE A 43 15.05 -11.79 8.12
N ILE A 44 15.51 -10.79 7.34
CA ILE A 44 16.70 -10.96 6.49
C ILE A 44 18.03 -10.64 7.19
N GLY A 45 17.97 -9.99 8.35
CA GLY A 45 19.14 -9.58 9.12
C GLY A 45 19.81 -8.30 8.59
N GLU A 46 20.59 -7.66 9.45
CA GLU A 46 21.23 -6.36 9.18
C GLU A 46 22.19 -6.40 7.98
N ASP A 47 22.99 -7.45 7.84
CA ASP A 47 24.02 -7.53 6.80
C ASP A 47 23.41 -7.52 5.40
N ILE A 48 22.34 -8.28 5.20
CA ILE A 48 21.60 -8.30 3.93
C ILE A 48 20.81 -7.00 3.77
N TRP A 49 20.11 -6.58 4.83
CA TRP A 49 19.34 -5.34 4.81
C TRP A 49 20.20 -4.18 4.33
N ASN A 50 21.37 -3.95 4.93
CA ASN A 50 22.22 -2.81 4.61
C ASN A 50 22.80 -2.81 3.20
N GLN A 51 22.83 -3.95 2.52
CA GLN A 51 23.26 -4.06 1.12
C GLN A 51 22.17 -3.70 0.11
N TYR A 52 20.89 -3.74 0.51
CA TYR A 52 19.78 -3.50 -0.41
C TYR A 52 19.41 -2.02 -0.51
N PHE A 53 19.11 -1.60 -1.74
CA PHE A 53 18.30 -0.42 -1.98
C PHE A 53 16.83 -0.77 -1.74
N LYS A 54 16.20 -0.15 -0.72
CA LYS A 54 14.78 -0.35 -0.39
C LYS A 54 13.96 0.81 -0.93
N PHE A 55 12.83 0.51 -1.54
CA PHE A 55 11.88 1.51 -2.00
C PHE A 55 10.44 1.08 -1.75
N THR A 56 9.54 2.05 -1.73
CA THR A 56 8.09 1.84 -1.64
C THR A 56 7.34 2.97 -2.33
N PHE A 57 6.03 2.80 -2.50
CA PHE A 57 5.13 3.84 -3.00
C PHE A 57 4.05 4.14 -1.97
N THR A 58 3.80 5.41 -1.72
CA THR A 58 2.66 5.87 -0.91
C THR A 58 1.62 6.52 -1.81
N ARG A 59 0.45 6.81 -1.25
CA ARG A 59 -0.64 7.48 -1.95
C ARG A 59 -1.28 8.50 -1.02
N ASN A 60 -1.77 9.59 -1.57
CA ASN A 60 -2.57 10.56 -0.85
C ASN A 60 -3.66 9.82 -0.02
N PRO A 61 -3.74 10.04 1.31
CA PRO A 61 -4.64 9.27 2.16
C PRO A 61 -6.11 9.34 1.74
N TRP A 62 -6.60 10.52 1.34
CA TRP A 62 -7.98 10.67 0.88
C TRP A 62 -8.25 9.91 -0.41
N SER A 63 -7.32 9.99 -1.37
CA SER A 63 -7.36 9.20 -2.60
C SER A 63 -7.28 7.68 -2.32
N LYS A 64 -6.44 7.27 -1.36
CA LYS A 64 -6.27 5.87 -0.94
C LYS A 64 -7.56 5.29 -0.38
N ILE A 65 -8.21 5.98 0.55
CA ILE A 65 -9.44 5.50 1.21
C ILE A 65 -10.61 5.40 0.23
N LEU A 66 -10.75 6.37 -0.68
CA LEU A 66 -11.74 6.26 -1.75
C LEU A 66 -11.48 5.05 -2.67
N SER A 67 -10.22 4.84 -3.05
CA SER A 67 -9.84 3.68 -3.86
C SER A 67 -10.17 2.37 -3.15
N THR A 68 -9.94 2.28 -1.84
CA THR A 68 -10.30 1.10 -1.03
C THR A 68 -11.80 0.85 -1.03
N TYR A 69 -12.62 1.90 -0.84
CA TYR A 69 -14.07 1.78 -0.89
C TYR A 69 -14.55 1.19 -2.22
N PHE A 70 -14.09 1.73 -3.35
CA PHE A 70 -14.47 1.23 -4.66
C PHE A 70 -13.87 -0.15 -4.96
N TRP A 71 -12.71 -0.48 -4.39
CA TRP A 71 -12.12 -1.81 -4.50
C TRP A 71 -13.03 -2.87 -3.88
N PHE A 72 -13.58 -2.63 -2.69
CA PHE A 72 -14.56 -3.54 -2.07
C PHE A 72 -15.82 -3.73 -2.93
N HIS A 73 -16.25 -2.70 -3.66
CA HIS A 73 -17.42 -2.76 -4.55
C HIS A 73 -17.12 -3.48 -5.87
N LYS A 74 -15.90 -3.35 -6.40
CA LYS A 74 -15.45 -4.01 -7.63
C LYS A 74 -15.32 -5.53 -7.44
N TYR A 75 -14.71 -5.98 -6.35
CA TYR A 75 -14.42 -7.40 -6.10
C TYR A 75 -15.48 -8.04 -5.21
N LYS A 76 -16.70 -8.23 -5.73
CA LYS A 76 -17.88 -8.65 -4.96
C LYS A 76 -17.72 -9.97 -4.19
N ASN A 77 -16.94 -10.92 -4.70
CA ASN A 77 -16.75 -12.22 -4.05
C ASN A 77 -15.67 -12.18 -2.95
N TRP A 78 -14.87 -11.11 -2.87
CA TRP A 78 -13.85 -10.99 -1.85
C TRP A 78 -14.48 -10.69 -0.48
N GLY A 79 -14.05 -11.43 0.54
CA GLY A 79 -14.46 -11.22 1.93
C GLY A 79 -15.94 -11.50 2.21
N GLN A 80 -16.55 -12.42 1.46
CA GLN A 80 -17.95 -12.84 1.64
C GLN A 80 -18.22 -13.28 3.09
N GLY A 81 -19.35 -12.84 3.66
CA GLY A 81 -19.73 -13.03 5.06
C GLY A 81 -19.01 -12.11 6.05
N GLY A 82 -18.06 -11.29 5.59
CA GLY A 82 -17.16 -10.51 6.42
C GLY A 82 -17.35 -8.99 6.34
N LYS A 83 -16.25 -8.27 6.60
CA LYS A 83 -16.18 -6.80 6.55
C LYS A 83 -16.60 -6.23 5.19
N ALA A 84 -16.22 -6.89 4.10
CA ALA A 84 -16.48 -6.39 2.75
C ALA A 84 -17.98 -6.26 2.45
N ASP A 85 -18.79 -7.23 2.87
CA ASP A 85 -20.25 -7.16 2.72
C ASP A 85 -20.86 -6.02 3.54
N LYS A 86 -20.36 -5.81 4.75
CA LYS A 86 -20.82 -4.71 5.62
C LYS A 86 -20.49 -3.34 5.02
N ILE A 87 -19.35 -3.20 4.36
CA ILE A 87 -18.98 -1.96 3.62
C ILE A 87 -19.92 -1.74 2.43
N ARG A 88 -20.22 -2.79 1.65
CA ARG A 88 -21.11 -2.70 0.49
C ARG A 88 -22.56 -2.35 0.84
N GLN A 89 -22.96 -2.59 2.09
CA GLN A 89 -24.28 -2.23 2.62
C GLN A 89 -24.36 -0.79 3.14
N LEU A 90 -23.24 -0.08 3.25
CA LEU A 90 -23.26 1.33 3.62
C LEU A 90 -23.84 2.16 2.48
N PRO A 91 -24.59 3.23 2.79
CA PRO A 91 -25.31 3.99 1.78
C PRO A 91 -24.39 4.68 0.77
N ASP A 92 -23.23 5.15 1.21
CA ASP A 92 -22.26 5.86 0.37
C ASP A 92 -20.84 5.81 0.94
N PHE A 93 -19.93 6.50 0.25
CA PHE A 93 -18.54 6.65 0.67
C PHE A 93 -18.38 7.42 1.98
N SER A 94 -19.16 8.46 2.23
CA SER A 94 -19.05 9.26 3.45
C SER A 94 -19.38 8.40 4.68
N ALA A 95 -20.44 7.59 4.60
CA ALA A 95 -20.77 6.60 5.62
C ALA A 95 -19.64 5.59 5.83
N TYR A 96 -18.94 5.15 4.78
CA TYR A 96 -17.75 4.32 4.91
C TYR A 96 -16.61 5.02 5.66
N ALA A 97 -16.26 6.23 5.25
CA ALA A 97 -15.19 7.02 5.87
C ALA A 97 -15.47 7.33 7.35
N LYS A 98 -16.74 7.45 7.75
CA LYS A 98 -17.17 7.68 9.14
C LYS A 98 -17.34 6.39 9.95
N SER A 99 -17.26 5.22 9.32
CA SER A 99 -17.52 3.94 9.97
C SER A 99 -16.29 3.34 10.64
N LYS A 100 -16.52 2.37 11.54
CA LYS A 100 -15.47 1.51 12.09
C LYS A 100 -14.71 0.67 11.07
N TYR A 101 -15.19 0.60 9.82
CA TYR A 101 -14.54 -0.14 8.74
C TYR A 101 -13.46 0.67 8.03
N LEU A 102 -13.30 1.96 8.38
CA LEU A 102 -12.11 2.72 8.09
C LEU A 102 -10.99 2.27 9.04
N ASP A 103 -10.32 1.18 8.72
CA ASP A 103 -9.27 0.52 9.50
C ASP A 103 -7.98 0.29 8.68
N GLU A 104 -7.91 0.84 7.47
CA GLU A 104 -6.73 0.73 6.61
C GLU A 104 -5.51 1.30 7.32
N LYS A 105 -4.39 0.57 7.25
CA LYS A 105 -3.14 0.96 7.91
C LYS A 105 -2.54 2.21 7.22
N SER A 106 -1.91 3.05 8.02
CA SER A 106 -1.10 4.17 7.52
C SER A 106 0.10 3.64 6.75
N CYS A 107 0.51 4.34 5.69
CA CYS A 107 1.71 4.00 4.94
C CYS A 107 2.97 4.16 5.79
N SER A 108 3.00 5.14 6.70
CA SER A 108 4.07 5.37 7.66
C SER A 108 4.38 4.13 8.51
N LEU A 109 3.37 3.37 8.91
CA LEU A 109 3.53 2.12 9.67
C LEU A 109 4.40 1.08 8.95
N PHE A 110 4.46 1.11 7.62
CA PHE A 110 5.27 0.17 6.84
C PHE A 110 6.70 0.64 6.62
N ILE A 111 7.02 1.90 6.95
CA ILE A 111 8.25 2.59 6.54
C ILE A 111 9.14 2.93 7.72
N PHE A 112 8.54 3.39 8.83
CA PHE A 112 9.26 3.88 9.98
C PHE A 112 9.37 2.80 11.07
N ASP A 113 10.46 2.82 11.84
CA ASP A 113 10.56 2.03 13.07
C ASP A 113 9.83 2.70 14.25
N ASP A 114 9.84 2.02 15.41
CA ASP A 114 9.24 2.49 16.66
C ASP A 114 9.86 3.80 17.19
N LYS A 115 11.05 4.16 16.72
CA LYS A 115 11.75 5.40 17.03
C LYS A 115 11.50 6.52 16.01
N GLY A 116 10.70 6.24 14.97
CA GLY A 116 10.42 7.19 13.90
C GLY A 116 11.53 7.31 12.86
N SER A 117 12.48 6.37 12.81
CA SER A 117 13.55 6.35 11.81
C SER A 117 13.01 5.82 10.49
N ASN A 118 13.26 6.53 9.39
CA ASN A 118 12.91 6.05 8.05
C ASN A 118 13.81 4.87 7.66
N LEU A 119 13.22 3.71 7.40
CA LEU A 119 13.97 2.50 7.02
C LEU A 119 14.12 2.33 5.50
N ILE A 120 13.48 3.18 4.70
CA ILE A 120 13.42 3.06 3.24
C ILE A 120 14.32 4.10 2.58
N ASN A 121 15.02 3.73 1.50
CA ASN A 121 15.91 4.66 0.78
C ASN A 121 15.17 5.60 -0.17
N PHE A 122 14.01 5.16 -0.70
CA PHE A 122 13.19 5.96 -1.60
C PHE A 122 11.69 5.70 -1.41
N THR A 123 10.92 6.78 -1.28
CA THR A 123 9.47 6.74 -1.20
C THR A 123 8.88 7.48 -2.40
N GLY A 124 8.38 6.74 -3.38
CA GLY A 124 7.62 7.30 -4.50
C GLY A 124 6.16 7.57 -4.14
N LYS A 125 5.45 8.28 -5.02
CA LYS A 125 4.02 8.58 -4.89
C LYS A 125 3.23 7.93 -6.02
N GLN A 126 2.06 7.36 -5.71
CA GLN A 126 1.13 6.83 -6.71
C GLN A 126 0.71 7.91 -7.72
N GLU A 127 0.60 9.16 -7.27
CA GLU A 127 0.26 10.32 -8.10
C GLU A 127 1.36 10.65 -9.13
N ASN A 128 2.58 10.16 -8.93
CA ASN A 128 3.74 10.34 -9.81
C ASN A 128 4.35 8.99 -10.23
N LEU A 129 3.51 7.93 -10.30
CA LEU A 129 3.98 6.55 -10.37
C LEU A 129 5.00 6.32 -11.50
N ASP A 130 4.72 6.78 -12.72
CA ASP A 130 5.62 6.57 -13.86
C ASP A 130 6.99 7.24 -13.66
N ARG A 131 6.99 8.48 -13.17
CA ARG A 131 8.21 9.25 -12.90
C ARG A 131 9.03 8.60 -11.79
N ASP A 132 8.39 8.31 -10.67
CA ASP A 132 9.07 7.78 -9.48
C ASP A 132 9.53 6.32 -9.71
N PHE A 133 8.79 5.55 -10.50
CA PHE A 133 9.23 4.24 -10.96
C PHE A 133 10.42 4.32 -11.92
N ALA A 134 10.46 5.30 -12.82
CA ALA A 134 11.63 5.51 -13.67
C ALA A 134 12.89 5.84 -12.87
N TYR A 135 12.76 6.61 -11.78
CA TYR A 135 13.86 6.82 -10.84
C TYR A 135 14.34 5.51 -10.20
N VAL A 136 13.43 4.65 -9.74
CA VAL A 136 13.77 3.33 -9.18
C VAL A 136 14.49 2.45 -10.21
N CYS A 137 14.00 2.39 -11.44
CA CYS A 137 14.66 1.67 -12.54
C CYS A 137 16.10 2.17 -12.75
N GLY A 138 16.29 3.49 -12.83
CA GLY A 138 17.61 4.10 -12.96
C GLY A 138 18.55 3.78 -11.79
N LYS A 139 18.04 3.79 -10.55
CA LYS A 139 18.83 3.42 -9.36
C LYS A 139 19.25 1.96 -9.33
N LEU A 140 18.42 1.06 -9.88
CA LEU A 140 18.69 -0.37 -9.93
C LEU A 140 19.45 -0.81 -11.19
N GLY A 141 19.72 0.11 -12.14
CA GLY A 141 20.28 -0.24 -13.44
C GLY A 141 19.35 -1.11 -14.28
N LEU A 142 18.04 -1.03 -14.03
CA LEU A 142 17.02 -1.78 -14.75
C LEU A 142 16.42 -0.93 -15.89
N PRO A 143 16.06 -1.55 -17.02
CA PRO A 143 15.37 -0.83 -18.08
C PRO A 143 14.01 -0.34 -17.60
N LEU A 144 13.62 0.84 -18.09
CA LEU A 144 12.28 1.37 -17.87
C LEU A 144 11.28 0.52 -18.67
N ILE A 145 10.25 0.05 -17.97
CA ILE A 145 9.09 -0.61 -18.59
C ILE A 145 7.86 0.27 -18.40
N THR A 146 6.94 0.21 -19.36
CA THR A 146 5.62 0.83 -19.21
C THR A 146 4.83 0.06 -18.17
N LEU A 147 4.32 0.76 -17.16
CA LEU A 147 3.47 0.17 -16.14
C LEU A 147 2.05 0.00 -16.70
N ASN A 148 1.50 -1.20 -16.56
CA ASN A 148 0.08 -1.42 -16.81
C ASN A 148 -0.74 -0.80 -15.69
N ASN A 149 -1.87 -0.18 -16.05
CA ASN A 149 -2.82 0.34 -15.08
C ASN A 149 -3.70 -0.80 -14.54
N GLU A 150 -3.14 -1.58 -13.61
CA GLU A 150 -3.83 -2.68 -12.93
C GLU A 150 -4.61 -2.19 -11.71
N ASN A 151 -5.66 -2.93 -11.33
CA ASN A 151 -6.48 -2.64 -10.15
C ASN A 151 -7.13 -1.25 -10.13
N ASN A 152 -7.28 -0.60 -11.29
CA ASN A 152 -7.96 0.67 -11.38
C ASN A 152 -9.42 0.56 -10.88
N THR A 153 -9.84 1.53 -10.09
CA THR A 153 -11.22 1.67 -9.61
C THR A 153 -11.84 2.88 -10.30
N GLN A 154 -13.05 2.71 -10.85
CA GLN A 154 -13.70 3.75 -11.64
C GLN A 154 -14.46 4.69 -10.72
N HIS A 155 -13.95 5.91 -10.57
CA HIS A 155 -14.56 6.96 -9.76
C HIS A 155 -14.08 8.36 -10.19
N SER A 156 -14.82 9.39 -9.81
CA SER A 156 -14.38 10.78 -10.00
C SER A 156 -13.21 11.15 -9.07
N HIS A 157 -12.65 12.35 -9.23
CA HIS A 157 -11.65 12.88 -8.29
C HIS A 157 -12.14 12.80 -6.84
N TYR A 158 -11.24 12.44 -5.92
CA TYR A 158 -11.64 12.04 -4.56
C TYR A 158 -12.34 13.13 -3.78
N GLN A 159 -11.96 14.39 -3.99
CA GLN A 159 -12.57 15.55 -3.33
C GLN A 159 -14.09 15.62 -3.51
N LYS A 160 -14.64 15.05 -4.60
CA LYS A 160 -16.10 15.06 -4.85
C LYS A 160 -16.89 14.14 -3.91
N TYR A 161 -16.23 13.24 -3.18
CA TYR A 161 -16.87 12.24 -2.33
C TYR A 161 -16.82 12.59 -0.84
N TYR A 162 -15.97 13.53 -0.46
CA TYR A 162 -15.77 13.90 0.94
C TYR A 162 -16.69 15.05 1.33
N ASP A 163 -17.45 14.85 2.40
CA ASP A 163 -17.90 15.97 3.23
C ASP A 163 -16.80 16.36 4.24
N GLU A 164 -16.98 17.50 4.91
CA GLU A 164 -15.98 18.04 5.83
C GLU A 164 -15.69 17.09 7.01
N GLU A 165 -16.71 16.39 7.52
CA GLU A 165 -16.52 15.44 8.62
C GLU A 165 -15.67 14.23 8.17
N ALA A 166 -16.01 13.60 7.04
CA ALA A 166 -15.24 12.50 6.49
C ALA A 166 -13.80 12.91 6.16
N LYS A 167 -13.62 14.14 5.64
CA LYS A 167 -12.30 14.69 5.34
C LYS A 167 -11.46 14.81 6.60
N MET A 168 -12.03 15.34 7.69
CA MET A 168 -11.35 15.50 8.98
C MET A 168 -11.06 14.17 9.66
N ILE A 169 -11.95 13.18 9.57
CA ILE A 169 -11.71 11.83 10.11
C ILE A 169 -10.49 11.19 9.43
N VAL A 170 -10.41 11.27 8.10
CA VAL A 170 -9.26 10.76 7.36
C VAL A 170 -8.00 11.58 7.67
N ALA A 171 -8.10 12.91 7.75
CA ALA A 171 -6.98 13.76 8.11
C ALA A 171 -6.38 13.40 9.48
N ASN A 172 -7.23 13.21 10.49
CA ASN A 172 -6.81 12.86 11.85
C ASN A 172 -6.23 11.44 11.91
N LYS A 173 -6.88 10.47 11.27
CA LYS A 173 -6.43 9.06 11.31
C LYS A 173 -5.09 8.86 10.58
N TYR A 174 -4.84 9.61 9.52
CA TYR A 174 -3.65 9.50 8.68
C TYR A 174 -2.72 10.73 8.81
N ALA A 175 -2.74 11.41 9.96
CA ALA A 175 -1.96 12.63 10.20
C ALA A 175 -0.45 12.42 9.98
N ASP A 176 0.07 11.26 10.38
CA ASP A 176 1.47 10.91 10.14
C ASP A 176 1.79 10.75 8.65
N ASP A 177 0.93 10.09 7.87
CA ASP A 177 1.11 9.98 6.42
C ASP A 177 1.11 11.37 5.78
N ILE A 178 0.17 12.23 6.20
CA ILE A 178 0.05 13.61 5.71
C ILE A 178 1.33 14.39 5.99
N LYS A 179 1.83 14.31 7.23
CA LYS A 179 3.04 15.01 7.67
C LYS A 179 4.30 14.47 6.99
N PHE A 180 4.53 13.16 7.04
CA PHE A 180 5.77 12.54 6.54
C PHE A 180 5.90 12.61 5.03
N PHE A 181 4.78 12.55 4.30
CA PHE A 181 4.79 12.52 2.83
C PHE A 181 4.32 13.82 2.20
N ASN A 182 4.05 14.86 3.01
CA ASN A 182 3.59 16.18 2.57
C ASN A 182 2.38 16.07 1.62
N TYR A 183 1.31 15.44 2.12
CA TYR A 183 0.04 15.34 1.40
C TYR A 183 -0.89 16.48 1.80
N GLU A 184 -1.72 16.88 0.86
CA GLU A 184 -2.75 17.90 1.03
C GLU A 184 -4.05 17.38 0.40
N PHE A 185 -5.18 17.91 0.87
CA PHE A 185 -6.50 17.54 0.35
C PHE A 185 -6.80 18.26 -0.95
#